data_AF-A0A2H4SLU5-F1
#
_entry.id   AF-A0A2H4SLU5-F1
#
_cell.length_a   1.000
_cell.length_b   1.000
_cell.length_c   1.000
_cell.angle_alpha   90.00
_cell.angle_beta   90.00
_cell.angle_gamma   90.00
#
_symmetry.space_group_name_H-M   'P 1'
#
loop_
_entity.id
_entity.type
_entity.pdbx_description
1 polymer ?
#
loop_
_entity_poly.entity_id
_entity_poly.type
_entity_poly.pdbx_seq_one_letter_code
_entity_poly.pdbx_strand_id
1 'polypeptide(L)'
;MANVTLMEFLQNDPRPFRYYHRGQSDSTTSHELFEIAQVRTTYPWHQFNLQTIINQFGALLNNVRIANDAHPSTPPPRFAAEDCLREIISIYADRPVRRALARAFEHIAANPSSQWAGRTETTLGAGSSARLVGTFVPDRAMYDPNIEVSVNRLPGEIKPSWKLQSAWLAPNSRYRRAFLKRLAQLTFYMLQQGYRAQHSGARYGYVLTDKEIIAFRKEDAQHTISVAEPVQWAGPSDGKPRMTVVLALWYLGMLASHDTDWNLDAQQGDPTDSELIS
;
A
#
# COMPACT_ATOMS: atom_id res chain seq x y z
N MET A 1 -27.34 10.65 -4.47
CA MET A 1 -26.33 10.08 -5.38
C MET A 1 -26.73 8.64 -5.68
N ALA A 2 -26.50 8.15 -6.88
CA ALA A 2 -26.79 6.75 -7.21
C ALA A 2 -25.78 5.81 -6.53
N ASN A 3 -26.23 4.62 -6.15
CA ASN A 3 -25.34 3.55 -5.67
C ASN A 3 -24.81 2.74 -6.85
N VAL A 4 -23.53 2.44 -6.82
CA VAL A 4 -22.82 1.58 -7.79
C VAL A 4 -22.27 0.35 -7.06
N THR A 5 -21.86 -0.67 -7.81
CA THR A 5 -21.08 -1.78 -7.25
C THR A 5 -19.72 -1.30 -6.75
N LEU A 6 -19.12 -2.06 -5.85
CA LEU A 6 -17.77 -1.79 -5.37
C LEU A 6 -16.74 -1.84 -6.51
N MET A 7 -16.89 -2.75 -7.48
CA MET A 7 -16.05 -2.76 -8.68
C MET A 7 -16.16 -1.42 -9.43
N GLU A 8 -17.37 -1.00 -9.80
CA GLU A 8 -17.59 0.26 -10.52
C GLU A 8 -17.01 1.45 -9.75
N PHE A 9 -17.17 1.48 -8.42
CA PHE A 9 -16.58 2.51 -7.57
C PHE A 9 -15.05 2.54 -7.66
N LEU A 10 -14.39 1.39 -7.50
CA LEU A 10 -12.93 1.24 -7.54
C LEU A 10 -12.34 1.46 -8.94
N GLN A 11 -13.15 1.44 -10.00
CA GLN A 11 -12.73 1.78 -11.37
C GLN A 11 -12.64 3.29 -11.64
N ASN A 12 -13.04 4.14 -10.68
CA ASN A 12 -12.89 5.59 -10.78
C ASN A 12 -11.52 6.01 -10.25
N ASP A 13 -10.46 5.86 -11.03
CA ASP A 13 -9.15 6.44 -10.68
C ASP A 13 -9.10 7.95 -11.00
N PRO A 14 -8.31 8.76 -10.29
CA PRO A 14 -7.96 10.08 -10.78
C PRO A 14 -7.05 9.99 -12.01
N ARG A 15 -7.01 11.06 -12.81
CA ARG A 15 -6.00 11.22 -13.86
C ARG A 15 -4.61 11.42 -13.22
N PRO A 16 -3.50 11.09 -13.92
CA PRO A 16 -2.14 11.32 -13.42
C PRO A 16 -1.95 12.70 -12.80
N PHE A 17 -1.33 12.73 -11.62
CA PHE A 17 -1.04 13.98 -10.93
C PHE A 17 0.09 14.72 -11.66
N ARG A 18 -0.02 16.04 -11.72
CA ARG A 18 0.91 16.89 -12.47
C ARG A 18 1.79 17.65 -11.51
N TYR A 19 3.09 17.50 -11.66
CA TYR A 19 4.04 18.33 -10.94
C TYR A 19 4.65 19.42 -11.83
N TYR A 20 5.31 20.38 -11.21
CA TYR A 20 6.14 21.39 -11.88
C TYR A 20 7.48 21.51 -11.17
N HIS A 21 8.52 21.88 -11.91
CA HIS A 21 9.86 22.02 -11.37
C HIS A 21 10.05 23.36 -10.65
N ARG A 22 10.69 23.32 -9.48
CA ARG A 22 11.14 24.51 -8.73
C ARG A 22 12.53 24.33 -8.09
N GLY A 23 13.35 23.43 -8.64
CA GLY A 23 14.64 23.06 -8.07
C GLY A 23 14.54 22.02 -6.94
N GLN A 24 13.60 21.07 -7.06
CA GLN A 24 13.44 20.03 -6.05
C GLN A 24 14.69 19.15 -5.91
N SER A 25 15.03 18.81 -4.67
CA SER A 25 16.05 17.82 -4.37
C SER A 25 15.53 16.40 -4.63
N ASP A 26 16.41 15.57 -5.17
CA ASP A 26 16.24 14.12 -5.31
C ASP A 26 16.87 13.33 -4.14
N SER A 27 17.22 14.02 -3.05
CA SER A 27 17.87 13.41 -1.89
C SER A 27 17.08 12.22 -1.37
N THR A 28 17.84 11.22 -0.93
CA THR A 28 17.30 9.99 -0.34
C THR A 28 17.50 10.11 1.16
N THR A 29 16.43 9.97 1.95
CA THR A 29 16.58 9.75 3.39
C THR A 29 17.35 8.46 3.57
N SER A 30 18.49 8.53 4.25
CA SER A 30 19.30 7.36 4.57
C SER A 30 19.55 7.31 6.06
N HIS A 31 19.28 6.16 6.66
CA HIS A 31 19.64 5.83 8.03
C HIS A 31 20.36 4.48 8.00
N GLU A 32 21.40 4.30 8.82
CA GLU A 32 22.20 3.07 8.82
C GLU A 32 21.35 1.83 9.12
N LEU A 33 20.35 1.97 9.99
CA LEU A 33 19.39 0.92 10.32
C LEU A 33 18.59 0.38 9.13
N PHE A 34 18.39 1.17 8.07
CA PHE A 34 17.71 0.67 6.88
C PHE A 34 18.51 -0.43 6.18
N GLU A 35 19.83 -0.53 6.41
CA GLU A 35 20.65 -1.61 5.86
C GLU A 35 20.31 -2.99 6.47
N ILE A 36 19.71 -3.04 7.68
CA ILE A 36 19.19 -4.28 8.27
C ILE A 36 18.15 -4.92 7.34
N ALA A 37 17.34 -4.08 6.69
CA ALA A 37 16.26 -4.50 5.81
C ALA A 37 16.65 -4.45 4.32
N GLN A 38 17.95 -4.41 4.02
CA GLN A 38 18.43 -4.28 2.64
C GLN A 38 17.89 -5.42 1.76
N VAL A 39 17.25 -5.05 0.65
CA VAL A 39 16.77 -6.03 -0.33
C VAL A 39 17.92 -6.49 -1.22
N ARG A 40 18.18 -7.81 -1.23
CA ARG A 40 19.20 -8.44 -2.09
C ARG A 40 18.58 -9.08 -3.33
N THR A 41 17.38 -9.65 -3.16
CA THR A 41 16.72 -10.42 -4.21
C THR A 41 15.32 -9.87 -4.46
N THR A 42 14.99 -9.68 -5.74
CA THR A 42 13.66 -9.26 -6.18
C THR A 42 13.07 -10.27 -7.15
N TYR A 43 11.84 -10.70 -6.92
CA TYR A 43 11.06 -11.53 -7.85
C TYR A 43 9.84 -10.78 -8.39
N PRO A 44 9.29 -11.16 -9.55
CA PRO A 44 8.00 -10.64 -9.98
C PRO A 44 6.85 -11.25 -9.17
N TRP A 45 5.92 -10.41 -8.71
CA TRP A 45 4.68 -10.86 -8.07
C TRP A 45 3.55 -10.99 -9.11
N HIS A 46 3.60 -12.06 -9.90
CA HIS A 46 2.67 -12.25 -11.02
C HIS A 46 1.19 -12.36 -10.59
N GLN A 47 0.91 -12.81 -9.36
CA GLN A 47 -0.45 -12.97 -8.84
C GLN A 47 -1.10 -11.64 -8.43
N PHE A 48 -0.35 -10.53 -8.39
CA PHE A 48 -0.92 -9.20 -8.18
C PHE A 48 -1.49 -8.67 -9.49
N ASN A 49 -2.65 -9.21 -9.90
CA ASN A 49 -3.30 -8.85 -11.15
C ASN A 49 -4.82 -8.87 -11.02
N LEU A 50 -5.52 -8.22 -11.97
CA LEU A 50 -6.98 -8.10 -11.96
C LEU A 50 -7.70 -9.45 -11.89
N GLN A 51 -7.23 -10.46 -12.64
CA GLN A 51 -7.87 -11.77 -12.67
C GLN A 51 -7.86 -12.43 -11.29
N THR A 52 -6.74 -12.36 -10.60
CA THR A 52 -6.59 -12.90 -9.25
C THR A 52 -7.51 -12.17 -8.26
N ILE A 53 -7.59 -10.84 -8.36
CA ILE A 53 -8.48 -10.01 -7.53
C ILE A 53 -9.95 -10.40 -7.75
N ILE A 54 -10.38 -10.52 -9.01
CA ILE A 54 -11.75 -10.93 -9.36
C ILE A 54 -12.04 -12.35 -8.85
N ASN A 55 -11.09 -13.27 -8.99
CA ASN A 55 -11.28 -14.65 -8.51
C ASN A 55 -11.44 -14.72 -6.99
N GLN A 56 -10.65 -13.95 -6.24
CA GLN A 56 -10.67 -13.98 -4.77
C GLN A 56 -11.83 -13.17 -4.18
N PHE A 57 -12.10 -11.99 -4.74
CA PHE A 57 -12.98 -11.00 -4.14
C PHE A 57 -14.15 -10.57 -5.03
N GLY A 58 -14.39 -11.26 -6.16
CA GLY A 58 -15.47 -10.97 -7.10
C GLY A 58 -16.85 -10.90 -6.46
N ALA A 59 -17.11 -11.73 -5.45
CA ALA A 59 -18.36 -11.69 -4.68
C ALA A 59 -18.56 -10.33 -3.98
N LEU A 60 -17.54 -9.77 -3.34
CA LEU A 60 -17.62 -8.44 -2.72
C LEU A 60 -17.71 -7.35 -3.80
N LEU A 61 -16.85 -7.44 -4.81
CA LEU A 61 -16.75 -6.46 -5.89
C LEU A 61 -18.09 -6.27 -6.64
N ASN A 62 -18.87 -7.35 -6.81
CA ASN A 62 -20.14 -7.31 -7.53
C ASN A 62 -21.36 -7.00 -6.63
N ASN A 63 -21.32 -7.36 -5.34
CA ASN A 63 -22.51 -7.29 -4.47
C ASN A 63 -22.50 -6.12 -3.48
N VAL A 64 -21.32 -5.61 -3.11
CA VAL A 64 -21.22 -4.45 -2.23
C VAL A 64 -21.67 -3.21 -2.98
N ARG A 65 -22.62 -2.46 -2.40
CA ARG A 65 -23.15 -1.21 -2.96
C ARG A 65 -22.60 0.01 -2.23
N ILE A 66 -22.16 1.01 -2.98
CA ILE A 66 -21.56 2.23 -2.42
C ILE A 66 -22.00 3.45 -3.23
N ALA A 67 -22.14 4.60 -2.58
CA ALA A 67 -22.49 5.84 -3.28
C ALA A 67 -21.41 6.23 -4.29
N ASN A 68 -21.84 6.69 -5.46
CA ASN A 68 -20.95 7.09 -6.55
C ASN A 68 -20.39 8.51 -6.34
N ASP A 69 -19.43 8.62 -5.43
CA ASP A 69 -18.71 9.85 -5.06
C ASP A 69 -17.25 9.51 -4.69
N ALA A 70 -16.59 8.73 -5.54
CA ALA A 70 -15.20 8.34 -5.33
C ALA A 70 -14.27 9.55 -5.14
N HIS A 71 -14.49 10.60 -5.94
CA HIS A 71 -13.67 11.82 -5.94
C HIS A 71 -14.51 13.08 -5.81
N PRO A 72 -13.93 14.17 -5.26
CA PRO A 72 -14.49 15.50 -5.43
C PRO A 72 -14.53 15.88 -6.92
N SER A 73 -15.46 16.77 -7.28
CA SER A 73 -15.54 17.34 -8.64
C SER A 73 -14.35 18.26 -8.97
N THR A 74 -13.69 18.80 -7.95
CA THR A 74 -12.48 19.60 -8.10
C THR A 74 -11.34 18.73 -8.62
N PRO A 75 -10.60 19.15 -9.67
CA PRO A 75 -9.45 18.42 -10.16
C PRO A 75 -8.25 18.54 -9.20
N PRO A 76 -7.33 17.55 -9.17
CA PRO A 76 -6.12 17.63 -8.36
C PRO A 76 -5.27 18.86 -8.73
N PRO A 77 -4.78 19.63 -7.75
CA PRO A 77 -3.88 20.74 -8.03
C PRO A 77 -2.53 20.23 -8.57
N ARG A 78 -1.80 21.14 -9.23
CA ARG A 78 -0.39 20.91 -9.53
C ARG A 78 0.44 20.98 -8.25
N PHE A 79 1.46 20.14 -8.15
CA PHE A 79 2.33 20.11 -6.96
C PHE A 79 3.81 20.28 -7.31
N ALA A 80 4.60 20.66 -6.32
CA ALA A 80 6.06 20.76 -6.45
C ALA A 80 6.79 20.33 -5.17
N ALA A 81 6.06 19.70 -4.25
CA ALA A 81 6.48 19.41 -2.89
C ALA A 81 5.91 18.04 -2.46
N GLU A 82 6.65 17.30 -1.64
CA GLU A 82 6.30 15.94 -1.22
C GLU A 82 5.10 15.92 -0.26
N ASP A 83 5.02 16.89 0.65
CA ASP A 83 3.86 17.15 1.51
C ASP A 83 2.58 17.41 0.71
N CYS A 84 2.64 18.25 -0.32
CA CYS A 84 1.51 18.51 -1.21
C CYS A 84 1.06 17.24 -1.96
N LEU A 85 2.00 16.36 -2.37
CA LEU A 85 1.64 15.07 -2.95
C LEU A 85 0.89 14.17 -1.95
N ARG A 86 1.30 14.15 -0.67
CA ARG A 86 0.59 13.41 0.38
C ARG A 86 -0.83 13.91 0.58
N GLU A 87 -1.05 15.23 0.52
CA GLU A 87 -2.40 15.82 0.60
C GLU A 87 -3.27 15.41 -0.60
N ILE A 88 -2.73 15.49 -1.82
CA ILE A 88 -3.42 15.06 -3.03
C ILE A 88 -3.82 13.57 -2.91
N ILE A 89 -2.90 12.70 -2.54
CA ILE A 89 -3.17 11.26 -2.36
C ILE A 89 -4.24 11.05 -1.28
N SER A 90 -4.25 11.83 -0.20
CA SER A 90 -5.28 11.71 0.85
C SER A 90 -6.71 11.96 0.34
N ILE A 91 -6.86 12.86 -0.63
CA ILE A 91 -8.15 13.24 -1.20
C ILE A 91 -8.56 12.24 -2.28
N TYR A 92 -7.66 11.90 -3.20
CA TYR A 92 -7.98 11.16 -4.42
C TYR A 92 -7.63 9.67 -4.37
N ALA A 93 -7.09 9.16 -3.27
CA ALA A 93 -6.83 7.73 -3.10
C ALA A 93 -7.24 7.25 -1.71
N ASP A 94 -6.75 7.88 -0.65
CA ASP A 94 -6.99 7.37 0.71
C ASP A 94 -8.47 7.45 1.10
N ARG A 95 -9.14 8.56 0.76
CA ARG A 95 -10.59 8.74 0.98
C ARG A 95 -11.42 7.65 0.28
N PRO A 96 -11.35 7.43 -1.04
CA PRO A 96 -12.14 6.38 -1.68
C PRO A 96 -11.78 4.97 -1.18
N VAL A 97 -10.49 4.68 -0.93
CA VAL A 97 -10.06 3.36 -0.41
C VAL A 97 -10.65 3.09 0.97
N ARG A 98 -10.61 4.06 1.91
CA ARG A 98 -11.25 3.93 3.23
C ARG A 98 -12.74 3.60 3.12
N ARG A 99 -13.46 4.31 2.24
CA ARG A 99 -14.89 4.08 2.03
C ARG A 99 -15.18 2.70 1.44
N ALA A 100 -14.35 2.27 0.47
CA ALA A 100 -14.45 0.95 -0.13
C ALA A 100 -14.19 -0.17 0.88
N LEU A 101 -13.19 -0.03 1.74
CA LEU A 101 -12.89 -0.99 2.82
C LEU A 101 -14.04 -1.03 3.83
N ALA A 102 -14.48 0.11 4.36
CA ALA A 102 -15.58 0.18 5.31
C ALA A 102 -16.85 -0.49 4.77
N ARG A 103 -17.24 -0.20 3.52
CA ARG A 103 -18.41 -0.83 2.89
C ARG A 103 -18.23 -2.33 2.64
N ALA A 104 -17.01 -2.79 2.36
CA ALA A 104 -16.73 -4.21 2.22
C ALA A 104 -16.87 -4.93 3.57
N PHE A 105 -16.32 -4.38 4.66
CA PHE A 105 -16.41 -4.99 5.98
C PHE A 105 -17.81 -4.92 6.59
N GLU A 106 -18.54 -3.83 6.38
CA GLU A 106 -19.97 -3.76 6.74
C GLU A 106 -20.78 -4.87 6.04
N HIS A 107 -20.50 -5.13 4.76
CA HIS A 107 -21.16 -6.21 4.03
C HIS A 107 -20.76 -7.60 4.55
N ILE A 108 -19.47 -7.82 4.84
CA ILE A 108 -18.97 -9.08 5.42
C ILE A 108 -19.63 -9.33 6.78
N ALA A 109 -19.71 -8.32 7.65
CA ALA A 109 -20.34 -8.42 8.95
C ALA A 109 -21.85 -8.75 8.85
N ALA A 110 -22.54 -8.16 7.87
CA ALA A 110 -23.95 -8.45 7.61
C ALA A 110 -24.19 -9.80 6.92
N ASN A 111 -23.17 -10.38 6.27
CA ASN A 111 -23.26 -11.62 5.48
C ASN A 111 -22.10 -12.57 5.82
N PRO A 112 -22.03 -13.06 7.07
CA PRO A 112 -20.92 -13.90 7.52
C PRO A 112 -20.86 -15.19 6.70
N SER A 113 -19.67 -15.56 6.25
CA SER A 113 -19.42 -16.82 5.55
C SER A 113 -18.00 -17.30 5.85
N SER A 114 -17.76 -18.60 5.65
CA SER A 114 -16.42 -19.18 5.81
C SER A 114 -15.39 -18.58 4.85
N GLN A 115 -15.83 -18.01 3.71
CA GLN A 115 -14.96 -17.31 2.76
C GLN A 115 -14.30 -16.06 3.38
N TRP A 116 -14.97 -15.41 4.34
CA TRP A 116 -14.50 -14.18 4.97
C TRP A 116 -13.97 -14.37 6.39
N ALA A 117 -13.91 -15.61 6.87
CA ALA A 117 -13.40 -15.93 8.21
C ALA A 117 -11.92 -15.55 8.35
N GLY A 118 -11.51 -15.21 9.58
CA GLY A 118 -10.12 -14.85 9.89
C GLY A 118 -9.69 -13.52 9.27
N ARG A 119 -10.61 -12.56 9.18
CA ARG A 119 -10.32 -11.21 8.67
C ARG A 119 -10.65 -10.17 9.73
N THR A 120 -9.68 -9.32 10.02
CA THR A 120 -9.86 -8.11 10.82
C THR A 120 -10.25 -6.94 9.91
N GLU A 121 -11.21 -6.13 10.32
CA GLU A 121 -11.53 -4.88 9.62
C GLU A 121 -10.28 -3.99 9.53
N THR A 122 -10.04 -3.39 8.36
CA THR A 122 -8.90 -2.48 8.17
C THR A 122 -9.34 -1.15 7.58
N THR A 123 -8.66 -0.10 8.00
CA THR A 123 -8.76 1.24 7.42
C THR A 123 -7.39 1.74 6.98
N LEU A 124 -7.36 2.76 6.12
CA LEU A 124 -6.14 3.42 5.64
C LEU A 124 -5.99 4.80 6.29
N GLY A 125 -4.84 5.07 6.89
CA GLY A 125 -4.55 6.38 7.49
C GLY A 125 -3.08 6.75 7.41
N ALA A 126 -2.72 7.83 8.12
CA ALA A 126 -1.32 8.21 8.30
C ALA A 126 -0.56 7.09 9.02
N GLY A 127 0.73 6.93 8.77
CA GLY A 127 1.53 5.91 9.48
C GLY A 127 1.49 6.05 10.99
N SER A 128 1.41 7.28 11.48
CA SER A 128 1.28 7.62 12.91
C SER A 128 -0.09 7.31 13.51
N SER A 129 -1.07 6.87 12.72
CA SER A 129 -2.35 6.37 13.22
C SER A 129 -2.27 4.91 13.70
N ALA A 130 -1.20 4.19 13.34
CA ALA A 130 -0.89 2.89 13.88
C ALA A 130 0.19 2.99 14.96
N ARG A 131 0.46 1.87 15.64
CA ARG A 131 1.54 1.74 16.62
C ARG A 131 2.87 2.23 16.05
N LEU A 132 3.47 3.19 16.73
CA LEU A 132 4.83 3.63 16.44
C LEU A 132 5.84 2.66 17.05
N VAL A 133 6.86 2.31 16.28
CA VAL A 133 7.97 1.45 16.70
C VAL A 133 9.26 2.25 16.52
N GLY A 134 9.89 2.62 17.63
CA GLY A 134 10.98 3.60 17.64
C GLY A 134 10.52 4.98 17.14
N THR A 135 11.40 5.70 16.46
CA THR A 135 11.14 7.05 15.91
C THR A 135 10.78 7.04 14.42
N PHE A 136 10.63 5.86 13.83
CA PHE A 136 10.41 5.67 12.40
C PHE A 136 8.92 5.59 12.09
N VAL A 137 8.46 6.39 11.12
CA VAL A 137 7.05 6.49 10.77
C VAL A 137 6.90 6.38 9.25
N PRO A 138 6.21 5.35 8.73
CA PRO A 138 5.86 5.31 7.31
C PRO A 138 4.89 6.43 6.96
N ASP A 139 4.81 6.83 5.68
CA ASP A 139 3.84 7.84 5.26
C ASP A 139 2.39 7.38 5.48
N ARG A 140 2.13 6.07 5.40
CA ARG A 140 0.79 5.45 5.53
C ARG A 140 0.81 4.13 6.32
N ALA A 141 -0.35 3.84 6.90
CA ALA A 141 -0.63 2.57 7.56
C ALA A 141 -2.01 2.06 7.15
N MET A 142 -2.15 0.73 7.04
CA MET A 142 -3.45 0.08 7.23
C MET A 142 -3.49 -0.65 8.56
N TYR A 143 -4.57 -0.45 9.29
CA TYR A 143 -4.67 -0.86 10.69
C TYR A 143 -6.14 -1.11 11.06
N ASP A 144 -6.36 -1.79 12.18
CA ASP A 144 -7.69 -2.04 12.74
C ASP A 144 -8.24 -0.75 13.37
N PRO A 145 -9.33 -0.17 12.82
CA PRO A 145 -9.90 1.07 13.35
C PRO A 145 -10.62 0.89 14.69
N ASN A 146 -10.89 -0.34 15.11
CA ASN A 146 -11.73 -0.65 16.26
C ASN A 146 -10.95 -0.88 17.55
N ILE A 147 -9.62 -0.77 17.52
CA ILE A 147 -8.75 -0.88 18.70
C ILE A 147 -7.87 0.35 18.87
N GLU A 148 -7.60 0.74 20.11
CA GLU A 148 -6.89 1.98 20.45
C GLU A 148 -5.47 2.05 19.87
N VAL A 149 -4.73 0.93 19.90
CA VAL A 149 -3.34 0.85 19.43
C VAL A 149 -3.16 -0.35 18.50
N SER A 150 -3.60 -0.20 17.25
CA SER A 150 -3.41 -1.22 16.23
C SER A 150 -1.99 -1.25 15.67
N VAL A 151 -1.52 -2.45 15.32
CA VAL A 151 -0.31 -2.63 14.50
C VAL A 151 -0.58 -2.14 13.07
N ASN A 152 0.45 -1.66 12.37
CA ASN A 152 0.36 -1.37 10.94
C ASN A 152 0.49 -2.69 10.15
N ARG A 153 -0.59 -3.15 9.55
CA ARG A 153 -0.62 -4.37 8.74
C ARG A 153 -0.16 -4.16 7.30
N LEU A 154 -0.06 -2.91 6.85
CA LEU A 154 0.38 -2.54 5.50
C LEU A 154 1.06 -1.16 5.51
N PRO A 155 2.37 -1.10 5.78
CA PRO A 155 3.14 0.13 5.64
C PRO A 155 3.16 0.62 4.18
N GLY A 156 2.97 1.91 4.01
CA GLY A 156 3.00 2.56 2.70
C GLY A 156 3.88 3.80 2.70
N GLU A 157 4.62 3.99 1.61
CA GLU A 157 5.42 5.19 1.36
C GLU A 157 4.83 6.02 0.23
N ILE A 158 4.94 7.34 0.34
CA ILE A 158 4.58 8.28 -0.71
C ILE A 158 5.85 8.99 -1.15
N LYS A 159 6.19 8.86 -2.43
CA LYS A 159 7.36 9.53 -2.99
C LYS A 159 7.01 10.14 -4.34
N PRO A 160 7.42 11.39 -4.60
CA PRO A 160 7.25 11.95 -5.93
C PRO A 160 8.11 11.20 -6.94
N SER A 161 7.69 11.23 -8.19
CA SER A 161 8.30 10.48 -9.29
C SER A 161 9.69 10.99 -9.64
N TRP A 162 10.09 12.18 -9.21
CA TRP A 162 11.49 12.63 -9.30
C TRP A 162 12.39 12.02 -8.20
N LYS A 163 11.83 11.33 -7.20
CA LYS A 163 12.56 10.59 -6.16
C LYS A 163 12.43 9.07 -6.31
N LEU A 164 11.36 8.54 -6.91
CA LEU A 164 11.21 7.10 -7.09
C LEU A 164 10.28 6.79 -8.27
N GLN A 165 10.68 5.87 -9.14
CA GLN A 165 9.83 5.31 -10.20
C GLN A 165 10.14 3.81 -10.34
N SER A 166 9.16 3.01 -10.74
CA SER A 166 9.28 1.57 -10.95
C SER A 166 10.38 1.22 -11.95
N ALA A 167 10.49 2.00 -13.03
CA ALA A 167 11.53 1.84 -14.04
C ALA A 167 12.96 1.91 -13.49
N TRP A 168 13.17 2.51 -12.31
CA TRP A 168 14.49 2.55 -11.67
C TRP A 168 14.92 1.18 -11.15
N LEU A 169 14.01 0.25 -10.94
CA LEU A 169 14.34 -1.13 -10.59
C LEU A 169 14.85 -1.93 -11.81
N ALA A 170 14.88 -1.42 -13.04
CA ALA A 170 15.50 -2.17 -14.15
C ALA A 170 16.98 -2.48 -13.85
N PRO A 171 17.51 -3.68 -14.19
CA PRO A 171 18.88 -4.09 -13.86
C PRO A 171 19.97 -3.11 -14.31
N ASN A 172 19.76 -2.48 -15.46
CA ASN A 172 20.64 -1.52 -16.12
C ASN A 172 20.34 -0.05 -15.79
N SER A 173 19.40 0.22 -14.89
CA SER A 173 19.10 1.60 -14.50
C SER A 173 20.20 2.19 -13.64
N ARG A 174 20.69 3.39 -14.03
CA ARG A 174 21.62 4.18 -13.19
C ARG A 174 21.03 4.56 -11.82
N TYR A 175 19.71 4.50 -11.68
CA TYR A 175 18.99 4.81 -10.44
C TYR A 175 18.65 3.57 -9.60
N ARG A 176 19.04 2.37 -10.02
CA ARG A 176 18.72 1.11 -9.32
C ARG A 176 19.16 1.13 -7.86
N ARG A 177 20.36 1.62 -7.56
CA ARG A 177 20.84 1.75 -6.18
C ARG A 177 19.95 2.68 -5.35
N ALA A 178 19.50 3.79 -5.92
CA ALA A 178 18.63 4.75 -5.23
C ALA A 178 17.21 4.19 -5.01
N PHE A 179 16.72 3.34 -5.91
CA PHE A 179 15.49 2.58 -5.71
C PHE A 179 15.64 1.57 -4.57
N LEU A 180 16.70 0.75 -4.58
CA LEU A 180 16.93 -0.27 -3.56
C LEU A 180 17.10 0.33 -2.15
N LYS A 181 17.75 1.49 -2.01
CA LYS A 181 17.83 2.21 -0.72
C LYS A 181 16.47 2.63 -0.19
N ARG A 182 15.58 3.13 -1.06
CA ARG A 182 14.22 3.50 -0.68
C ARG A 182 13.35 2.28 -0.40
N LEU A 183 13.58 1.19 -1.11
CA LEU A 183 12.93 -0.07 -0.82
C LEU A 183 13.37 -0.63 0.54
N ALA A 184 14.66 -0.52 0.89
CA ALA A 184 15.20 -0.89 2.19
C ALA A 184 14.52 -0.11 3.34
N GLN A 185 14.22 1.17 3.13
CA GLN A 185 13.44 1.95 4.08
C GLN A 185 12.02 1.40 4.27
N LEU A 186 11.30 1.09 3.18
CA LEU A 186 9.96 0.50 3.28
C LEU A 186 10.00 -0.88 3.95
N THR A 187 10.94 -1.75 3.57
CA THR A 187 11.07 -3.09 4.16
C THR A 187 11.47 -3.02 5.64
N PHE A 188 12.23 -2.02 6.04
CA PHE A 188 12.50 -1.75 7.45
C PHE A 188 11.19 -1.43 8.19
N TYR A 189 10.35 -0.54 7.66
CA TYR A 189 9.04 -0.28 8.27
C TYR A 189 8.14 -1.50 8.31
N MET A 190 8.21 -2.37 7.30
CA MET A 190 7.50 -3.66 7.29
C MET A 190 7.99 -4.58 8.40
N LEU A 191 9.31 -4.70 8.62
CA LEU A 191 9.90 -5.48 9.70
C LEU A 191 9.49 -4.99 11.09
N GLN A 192 9.49 -3.66 11.31
CA GLN A 192 9.14 -3.07 12.60
C GLN A 192 7.75 -3.47 13.11
N GLN A 193 6.82 -3.85 12.22
CA GLN A 193 5.48 -4.28 12.62
C GLN A 193 5.46 -5.68 13.26
N GLY A 194 6.59 -6.36 13.22
CA GLY A 194 6.84 -7.69 13.78
C GLY A 194 7.37 -7.67 15.20
N TYR A 195 7.23 -6.57 15.95
CA TYR A 195 7.75 -6.42 17.32
C TYR A 195 7.04 -7.34 18.36
N ARG A 196 6.92 -8.63 18.07
CA ARG A 196 6.40 -9.69 18.92
C ARG A 196 7.15 -10.96 18.53
N ALA A 197 7.66 -11.70 19.50
CA ALA A 197 8.51 -12.89 19.35
C ALA A 197 8.01 -14.03 18.43
N GLN A 198 6.83 -13.90 17.81
CA GLN A 198 6.25 -14.85 16.87
C GLN A 198 6.20 -14.34 15.42
N HIS A 199 6.39 -13.04 15.15
CA HIS A 199 6.20 -12.46 13.82
C HIS A 199 7.43 -11.69 13.35
N SER A 200 7.67 -11.65 12.04
CA SER A 200 8.74 -10.85 11.40
C SER A 200 8.21 -9.73 10.50
N GLY A 201 7.04 -9.22 10.90
CA GLY A 201 6.47 -7.99 10.39
C GLY A 201 5.47 -8.15 9.27
N ALA A 202 5.03 -7.00 8.74
CA ALA A 202 4.02 -6.94 7.69
C ALA A 202 4.54 -7.61 6.42
N ARG A 203 3.75 -8.51 5.85
CA ARG A 203 4.08 -9.23 4.61
C ARG A 203 3.98 -8.32 3.39
N TYR A 204 3.07 -7.35 3.42
CA TYR A 204 2.78 -6.48 2.30
C TYR A 204 3.22 -5.04 2.57
N GLY A 205 3.60 -4.34 1.51
CA GLY A 205 3.89 -2.92 1.55
C GLY A 205 3.72 -2.31 0.16
N TYR A 206 3.74 -0.98 0.07
CA TYR A 206 3.62 -0.31 -1.22
C TYR A 206 4.34 1.04 -1.24
N VAL A 207 4.66 1.49 -2.46
CA VAL A 207 5.03 2.89 -2.73
C VAL A 207 4.02 3.49 -3.68
N LEU A 208 3.47 4.65 -3.32
CA LEU A 208 2.67 5.51 -4.20
C LEU A 208 3.50 6.68 -4.70
N THR A 209 3.34 6.98 -5.98
CA THR A 209 3.92 8.16 -6.62
C THR A 209 2.84 8.94 -7.38
N ASP A 210 3.20 10.11 -7.95
CA ASP A 210 2.33 10.84 -8.86
C ASP A 210 2.03 10.12 -10.18
N LYS A 211 2.71 9.00 -10.45
CA LYS A 211 2.58 8.23 -11.70
C LYS A 211 1.95 6.85 -11.49
N GLU A 212 2.23 6.21 -10.37
CA GLU A 212 1.95 4.79 -10.20
C GLU A 212 1.90 4.36 -8.72
N ILE A 213 1.33 3.18 -8.49
CA ILE A 213 1.58 2.37 -7.30
C ILE A 213 2.49 1.19 -7.66
N ILE A 214 3.41 0.88 -6.75
CA ILE A 214 4.24 -0.32 -6.79
C ILE A 214 3.95 -1.11 -5.51
N ALA A 215 3.39 -2.31 -5.66
CA ALA A 215 3.08 -3.19 -4.55
C ALA A 215 4.21 -4.20 -4.32
N PHE A 216 4.44 -4.52 -3.06
CA PHE A 216 5.49 -5.42 -2.63
C PHE A 216 4.94 -6.50 -1.70
N ARG A 217 5.52 -7.69 -1.79
CA ARG A 217 5.27 -8.82 -0.90
C ARG A 217 6.60 -9.38 -0.44
N LYS A 218 6.84 -9.42 0.87
CA LYS A 218 7.98 -10.14 1.44
C LYS A 218 7.78 -11.64 1.23
N GLU A 219 8.81 -12.31 0.73
CA GLU A 219 8.85 -13.78 0.67
C GLU A 219 9.50 -14.34 1.94
N ASP A 220 10.48 -13.61 2.47
CA ASP A 220 11.15 -13.87 3.74
C ASP A 220 11.33 -12.55 4.50
N ALA A 221 11.83 -12.65 5.72
CA ALA A 221 12.02 -11.49 6.57
C ALA A 221 13.39 -10.83 6.40
N GLN A 222 14.33 -11.49 5.72
CA GLN A 222 15.71 -11.05 5.60
C GLN A 222 15.93 -10.18 4.37
N HIS A 223 15.75 -10.69 3.13
CA HIS A 223 16.31 -10.03 1.94
C HIS A 223 15.55 -10.25 0.62
N THR A 224 14.46 -11.00 0.62
CA THR A 224 13.72 -11.37 -0.60
C THR A 224 12.34 -10.74 -0.66
N ILE A 225 12.08 -10.01 -1.74
CA ILE A 225 10.81 -9.35 -1.96
C ILE A 225 10.29 -9.60 -3.37
N SER A 226 9.00 -9.91 -3.49
CA SER A 226 8.31 -9.90 -4.76
C SER A 226 7.73 -8.51 -5.05
N VAL A 227 7.84 -8.08 -6.29
CA VAL A 227 7.42 -6.76 -6.78
C VAL A 227 6.34 -6.96 -7.83
N ALA A 228 5.18 -6.35 -7.61
CA ALA A 228 4.09 -6.36 -8.57
C ALA A 228 4.41 -5.52 -9.82
N GLU A 229 3.72 -5.80 -10.92
CA GLU A 229 3.71 -4.90 -12.07
C GLU A 229 3.14 -3.54 -11.64
N PRO A 230 3.78 -2.41 -11.96
CA PRO A 230 3.32 -1.09 -11.53
C PRO A 230 1.98 -0.75 -12.16
N VAL A 231 1.07 -0.19 -11.35
CA VAL A 231 -0.25 0.24 -11.82
C VAL A 231 -0.25 1.76 -11.93
N GLN A 232 -0.46 2.28 -13.15
CA GLN A 232 -0.44 3.71 -13.43
C GLN A 232 -1.80 4.36 -13.16
N TRP A 233 -1.77 5.60 -12.68
CA TRP A 233 -2.94 6.47 -12.74
C TRP A 233 -3.37 6.64 -14.20
N ALA A 234 -4.65 6.48 -14.50
CA ALA A 234 -5.11 6.66 -15.89
C ALA A 234 -6.54 7.21 -16.01
N GLY A 235 -7.11 7.71 -14.90
CA GLY A 235 -8.49 8.18 -14.87
C GLY A 235 -9.52 7.05 -14.78
N PRO A 236 -10.82 7.39 -14.82
CA PRO A 236 -11.89 6.41 -14.79
C PRO A 236 -11.79 5.41 -15.95
N SER A 237 -12.17 4.15 -15.70
CA SER A 237 -12.27 3.14 -16.77
C SER A 237 -13.30 3.54 -17.84
N ASP A 238 -13.12 3.03 -19.06
CA ASP A 238 -14.06 3.17 -20.18
C ASP A 238 -15.21 2.15 -20.13
N GLY A 239 -15.48 1.58 -18.96
CA GLY A 239 -16.49 0.54 -18.73
C GLY A 239 -15.93 -0.89 -18.73
N LYS A 240 -14.66 -1.10 -19.10
CA LYS A 240 -13.98 -2.39 -18.93
C LYS A 240 -13.15 -2.39 -17.65
N PRO A 241 -13.36 -3.36 -16.73
CA PRO A 241 -12.54 -3.46 -15.53
C PRO A 241 -11.05 -3.57 -15.88
N ARG A 242 -10.24 -2.75 -15.24
CA ARG A 242 -8.78 -2.76 -15.34
C ARG A 242 -8.17 -2.66 -13.95
N MET A 243 -6.86 -2.89 -13.87
CA MET A 243 -6.11 -2.58 -12.67
C MET A 243 -6.03 -1.06 -12.52
N THR A 244 -6.67 -0.52 -11.48
CA THR A 244 -6.62 0.89 -11.07
C THR A 244 -5.82 0.99 -9.78
N VAL A 245 -5.26 2.16 -9.49
CA VAL A 245 -4.49 2.38 -8.25
C VAL A 245 -5.41 2.25 -7.03
N VAL A 246 -6.64 2.76 -7.11
CA VAL A 246 -7.63 2.63 -6.04
C VAL A 246 -8.02 1.16 -5.81
N LEU A 247 -8.20 0.36 -6.86
CA LEU A 247 -8.43 -1.09 -6.72
C LEU A 247 -7.20 -1.83 -6.16
N ALA A 248 -5.99 -1.45 -6.56
CA ALA A 248 -4.75 -2.05 -6.05
C ALA A 248 -4.60 -1.81 -4.54
N LEU A 249 -4.82 -0.58 -4.08
CA LEU A 249 -4.78 -0.23 -2.65
C LEU A 249 -5.87 -0.96 -1.87
N TRP A 250 -7.10 -0.98 -2.37
CA TRP A 250 -8.18 -1.72 -1.73
C TRP A 250 -7.85 -3.22 -1.62
N TYR A 251 -7.32 -3.83 -2.67
CA TYR A 251 -6.92 -5.24 -2.66
C TYR A 251 -5.79 -5.50 -1.66
N LEU A 252 -4.78 -4.63 -1.56
CA LEU A 252 -3.75 -4.74 -0.53
C LEU A 252 -4.33 -4.67 0.89
N GLY A 253 -5.33 -3.82 1.12
CA GLY A 253 -6.06 -3.78 2.39
C GLY A 253 -6.84 -5.07 2.68
N MET A 254 -7.48 -5.63 1.66
CA MET A 254 -8.11 -6.94 1.78
C MET A 254 -7.07 -8.05 2.05
N LEU A 255 -5.88 -8.03 1.46
CA LEU A 255 -4.82 -9.00 1.81
C LEU A 255 -4.34 -8.80 3.25
N ALA A 256 -4.06 -7.56 3.65
CA ALA A 256 -3.61 -7.21 5.01
C ALA A 256 -4.66 -7.46 6.10
N SER A 257 -5.93 -7.66 5.73
CA SER A 257 -6.98 -8.02 6.69
C SER A 257 -6.91 -9.47 7.17
N HIS A 258 -6.29 -10.37 6.40
CA HIS A 258 -6.33 -11.80 6.70
C HIS A 258 -5.35 -12.15 7.84
N ASP A 259 -5.88 -12.61 8.97
CA ASP A 259 -5.17 -12.68 10.26
C ASP A 259 -3.96 -13.61 10.26
N THR A 260 -3.94 -14.61 9.38
CA THR A 260 -2.83 -15.57 9.23
C THR A 260 -1.93 -15.31 8.02
N ASP A 261 -2.15 -14.22 7.27
CA ASP A 261 -1.43 -13.97 6.01
C ASP A 261 -0.83 -12.56 5.93
N TRP A 262 -1.35 -11.60 6.70
CA TRP A 262 -0.86 -10.22 6.71
C TRP A 262 0.58 -10.07 7.20
N ASN A 263 1.10 -11.06 7.94
CA ASN A 263 2.45 -11.08 8.49
C ASN A 263 3.27 -12.29 8.00
N LEU A 264 4.55 -12.27 8.34
CA LEU A 264 5.42 -13.44 8.27
C LEU A 264 5.69 -13.97 9.67
N ASP A 265 5.81 -15.28 9.80
CA ASP A 265 6.26 -15.92 11.04
C ASP A 265 7.76 -15.66 11.23
N ALA A 266 8.18 -15.54 12.49
CA ALA A 266 9.59 -15.34 12.81
C ALA A 266 10.43 -16.58 12.51
N GLN A 267 11.55 -16.38 11.85
CA GLN A 267 12.53 -17.41 11.49
C GLN A 267 13.87 -17.16 12.19
N GLN A 268 14.65 -18.22 12.33
CA GLN A 268 16.00 -18.10 12.88
C GLN A 268 16.86 -17.19 11.99
N GLY A 269 17.51 -16.19 12.59
CA GLY A 269 18.32 -15.20 11.87
C GLY A 269 17.53 -13.97 11.41
N ASP A 270 16.24 -13.87 11.74
CA ASP A 270 15.53 -12.60 11.61
C ASP A 270 16.09 -11.53 12.55
N PRO A 271 16.02 -10.24 12.14
CA PRO A 271 16.33 -9.13 13.02
C PRO A 271 15.51 -9.20 14.31
N THR A 272 16.20 -9.07 15.43
CA THR A 272 15.59 -9.01 16.76
C THR A 272 14.83 -7.70 16.96
N ASP A 273 13.85 -7.74 17.86
CA ASP A 273 13.13 -6.56 18.33
C ASP A 273 14.09 -5.42 18.71
N SER A 274 15.20 -5.72 19.41
CA SER A 274 16.23 -4.74 19.80
C SER A 274 16.91 -4.06 18.62
N GLU A 275 17.18 -4.79 17.54
CA GLU A 275 17.83 -4.25 16.33
C GLU A 275 16.89 -3.33 15.53
N LEU A 276 15.58 -3.45 15.73
CA LEU A 276 14.56 -2.67 15.02
C LEU A 276 14.10 -1.40 15.76
N ILE A 277 14.53 -1.21 17.02
CA ILE A 277 14.20 -0.04 17.87
C ILE A 277 15.40 0.81 18.29
N SER A 278 16.63 0.28 18.21
CA SER A 278 17.88 1.01 18.45
C SER A 278 18.20 1.93 17.28
#